data_AF-A0A9W9YQN0-F1
#
_entry.id   AF-A0A9W9YQN0-F1
#
_cell.length_a   1.000
_cell.length_b   1.000
_cell.length_c   1.000
_cell.angle_alpha   90.00
_cell.angle_beta   90.00
_cell.angle_gamma   90.00
#
_symmetry.space_group_name_H-M   'P 1'
#
loop_
_entity.id
_entity.type
_entity.pdbx_description
1 polymer ?
#
loop_
_entity_poly.entity_id
_entity_poly.type
_entity_poly.pdbx_seq_one_letter_code
_entity_poly.pdbx_strand_id
1 'polypeptide(L)'
;MALDYFLKDLTSVLESELSGTSQEVVAALLYSPVKYDVKSLNKAFEDQDYDTIVSIIIAKYNKTLDDELSTLPDKDLTHVLVSLLNVDRSSAKKKADKMAAKERATLLFNDGDILSLLCEPKTLDAFLKLHRVNIGQFVEEKCSTLSKLAQDTLKDCVLLIENPPRYFAKELAKADEQKILRIIVSRSEIDLYYIKKEFLSLYSKQLHDVIDKHCPMTMLNC
;
A
#
# COMPACT_ATOMS: atom_id res chain seq x y z
N MET A 1 2.67 27.64 -35.97
CA MET A 1 2.03 27.39 -34.66
C MET A 1 1.74 25.92 -34.40
N ALA A 2 1.18 25.13 -35.35
CA ALA A 2 0.89 23.71 -35.10
C ALA A 2 2.12 22.79 -34.95
N LEU A 3 3.27 23.13 -35.56
CA LEU A 3 4.48 22.30 -35.47
C LEU A 3 5.20 22.36 -34.10
N ASP A 4 4.94 23.41 -33.31
CA ASP A 4 5.62 23.69 -32.04
C ASP A 4 5.06 22.87 -30.86
N TYR A 5 3.86 22.28 -31.03
CA TYR A 5 3.25 21.39 -30.05
C TYR A 5 3.84 19.97 -30.09
N PHE A 6 4.29 19.50 -31.26
CA PHE A 6 4.78 18.12 -31.43
C PHE A 6 6.21 17.89 -30.89
N LEU A 7 6.91 18.96 -30.50
CA LEU A 7 8.24 18.91 -29.89
C LEU A 7 8.23 19.13 -28.37
N LYS A 8 7.07 19.42 -27.79
CA LYS A 8 6.91 19.63 -26.35
C LYS A 8 6.60 18.32 -25.65
N ASP A 9 7.10 18.19 -24.43
CA ASP A 9 6.77 17.07 -23.57
C ASP A 9 5.25 17.04 -23.30
N LEU A 10 4.61 15.91 -23.57
CA LEU A 10 3.16 15.74 -23.46
C LEU A 10 2.66 16.08 -22.04
N THR A 11 3.44 15.77 -21.00
CA THR A 11 3.15 16.14 -19.61
C THR A 11 3.07 17.63 -19.46
N SER A 12 4.07 18.37 -19.95
CA SER A 12 4.10 19.83 -19.86
C SER A 12 2.92 20.50 -20.57
N VAL A 13 2.49 19.93 -21.71
CA VAL A 13 1.34 20.44 -22.45
C VAL A 13 0.05 20.20 -21.65
N LEU A 14 -0.19 18.96 -21.21
CA LEU A 14 -1.40 18.61 -20.47
C LEU A 14 -1.47 19.32 -19.11
N GLU A 15 -0.34 19.52 -18.44
CA GLU A 15 -0.28 20.32 -17.21
C GLU A 15 -0.61 21.79 -17.45
N SER A 16 -0.34 22.34 -18.64
CA SER A 16 -0.67 23.75 -18.96
C SER A 16 -2.13 23.97 -19.39
N GLU A 17 -2.78 22.92 -19.91
CA GLU A 17 -4.15 22.99 -20.46
C GLU A 17 -5.21 22.52 -19.46
N LEU A 18 -4.82 21.73 -18.46
CA LEU A 18 -5.72 21.20 -17.42
C LEU A 18 -5.55 21.98 -16.11
N SER A 19 -6.58 21.94 -15.28
CA SER A 19 -6.52 22.52 -13.93
C SER A 19 -7.28 21.68 -12.90
N GLY A 20 -6.90 21.85 -11.64
CA GLY A 20 -7.49 21.13 -10.50
C GLY A 20 -7.32 19.61 -10.61
N THR A 21 -8.30 18.86 -10.13
CA THR A 21 -8.23 17.40 -10.06
C THR A 21 -8.08 16.72 -11.43
N SER A 22 -8.59 17.31 -12.52
CA SER A 22 -8.39 16.75 -13.88
C SER A 22 -6.92 16.74 -14.29
N GLN A 23 -6.19 17.81 -13.96
CA GLN A 23 -4.75 17.91 -14.15
C GLN A 23 -4.02 16.87 -13.29
N GLU A 24 -4.42 16.72 -12.02
CA GLU A 24 -3.80 15.75 -11.11
C GLU A 24 -3.98 14.30 -11.59
N VAL A 25 -5.16 13.95 -12.09
CA VAL A 25 -5.46 12.62 -12.64
C VAL A 25 -4.61 12.34 -13.87
N VAL A 26 -4.59 13.27 -14.82
CA VAL A 26 -3.84 13.09 -16.07
C VAL A 26 -2.35 13.04 -15.80
N ALA A 27 -1.82 13.93 -14.95
CA ALA A 27 -0.43 13.88 -14.52
C ALA A 27 -0.09 12.54 -13.87
N ALA A 28 -0.95 12.03 -12.97
CA ALA A 28 -0.76 10.73 -12.33
C ALA A 28 -0.69 9.57 -13.34
N LEU A 29 -1.55 9.58 -14.36
CA LEU A 29 -1.59 8.55 -15.42
C LEU A 29 -0.40 8.60 -16.37
N LEU A 30 0.25 9.76 -16.52
CA LEU A 30 1.43 9.92 -17.38
C LEU A 30 2.72 9.40 -16.74
N TYR A 31 2.76 9.28 -15.42
CA TYR A 31 3.90 8.67 -14.74
C TYR A 31 3.84 7.14 -14.84
N SER A 32 4.98 6.52 -15.11
CA SER A 32 5.12 5.08 -14.86
C SER A 32 4.78 4.80 -13.38
N PRO A 33 4.20 3.64 -13.05
CA PRO A 33 3.76 3.36 -11.68
C PRO A 33 4.85 3.60 -10.63
N VAL A 34 6.11 3.24 -10.89
CA VAL A 34 7.22 3.45 -9.94
C VAL A 34 7.52 4.93 -9.71
N LYS A 35 7.54 5.73 -10.78
CA LYS A 35 7.77 7.19 -10.69
C LYS A 35 6.66 7.88 -9.91
N TYR A 36 5.41 7.46 -10.11
CA TYR A 36 4.28 8.04 -9.38
C TYR A 36 4.39 7.78 -7.88
N ASP A 37 4.74 6.56 -7.47
CA ASP A 37 4.91 6.28 -6.03
C ASP A 37 6.07 7.02 -5.40
N VAL A 38 7.21 7.17 -6.09
CA VAL A 38 8.32 8.00 -5.56
C VAL A 38 7.85 9.44 -5.35
N LYS A 39 7.10 10.01 -6.30
CA LYS A 39 6.53 11.36 -6.17
C LYS A 39 5.54 11.43 -5.00
N SER A 40 4.65 10.45 -4.86
CA SER A 40 3.70 10.38 -3.74
C SER A 40 4.39 10.18 -2.39
N LEU A 41 5.46 9.40 -2.34
CA LEU A 41 6.23 9.12 -1.12
C LEU A 41 6.97 10.38 -0.65
N ASN A 42 7.65 11.08 -1.55
CA ASN A 42 8.33 12.34 -1.23
C ASN A 42 7.36 13.37 -0.65
N LYS A 43 6.21 13.56 -1.32
CA LYS A 43 5.15 14.44 -0.83
C LYS A 43 4.63 13.99 0.54
N ALA A 44 4.41 12.69 0.75
CA ALA A 44 3.92 12.18 2.02
C ALA A 44 4.93 12.34 3.16
N PHE A 45 6.23 12.28 2.90
CA PHE A 45 7.25 12.63 3.89
C PHE A 45 7.25 14.12 4.24
N GLU A 46 7.09 15.00 3.24
CA GLU A 46 6.95 16.45 3.46
C GLU A 46 5.70 16.79 4.29
N ASP A 47 4.56 16.18 3.95
CA ASP A 47 3.26 16.40 4.57
C ASP A 47 3.07 15.61 5.89
N GLN A 48 4.02 14.74 6.25
CA GLN A 48 3.93 13.80 7.37
C GLN A 48 2.69 12.88 7.28
N ASP A 49 2.28 12.50 6.07
CA ASP A 49 1.21 11.54 5.80
C ASP A 49 1.72 10.10 5.93
N TYR A 50 1.80 9.65 7.18
CA TYR A 50 2.27 8.31 7.52
C TYR A 50 1.39 7.20 6.95
N ASP A 51 0.08 7.41 6.79
CA ASP A 51 -0.80 6.40 6.19
C ASP A 51 -0.43 6.18 4.72
N THR A 52 -0.12 7.25 3.98
CA THR A 52 0.34 7.12 2.60
C THR A 52 1.70 6.45 2.53
N ILE A 53 2.67 6.85 3.37
CA ILE A 53 3.98 6.21 3.45
C ILE A 53 3.83 4.70 3.69
N VAL A 54 3.06 4.33 4.72
CA VAL A 54 2.76 2.94 5.07
C VAL A 54 2.13 2.22 3.88
N SER A 55 1.08 2.76 3.27
CA SER A 55 0.39 2.11 2.16
C SER A 55 1.30 1.87 0.94
N ILE A 56 2.19 2.82 0.62
CA ILE A 56 3.12 2.69 -0.52
C ILE A 56 4.21 1.68 -0.19
N ILE A 57 4.80 1.75 1.00
CA ILE A 57 5.87 0.85 1.44
C ILE A 57 5.36 -0.60 1.48
N ILE A 58 4.18 -0.83 2.10
CA ILE A 58 3.58 -2.17 2.14
C ILE A 58 3.22 -2.63 0.72
N ALA A 59 2.73 -1.74 -0.16
CA ALA A 59 2.29 -2.11 -1.49
C ALA A 59 3.41 -2.38 -2.50
N LYS A 60 4.58 -1.71 -2.41
CA LYS A 60 5.44 -1.57 -3.60
C LYS A 60 6.94 -1.79 -3.46
N TYR A 61 7.43 -2.29 -2.33
CA TYR A 61 8.68 -3.08 -2.24
C TYR A 61 9.83 -2.70 -3.20
N ASN A 62 10.72 -1.76 -2.81
CA ASN A 62 12.19 -1.95 -2.91
C ASN A 62 12.97 -0.65 -2.69
N LYS A 63 14.00 -0.80 -1.84
CA LYS A 63 15.22 0.00 -1.60
C LYS A 63 15.16 1.29 -0.75
N THR A 64 16.12 1.31 0.18
CA THR A 64 16.73 2.40 0.95
C THR A 64 15.83 3.60 1.18
N LEU A 65 14.90 3.42 2.11
CA LEU A 65 14.20 4.50 2.79
C LEU A 65 14.65 4.61 4.26
N ASP A 66 15.76 3.95 4.63
CA ASP A 66 16.18 3.83 6.03
C ASP A 66 16.44 5.21 6.66
N ASP A 67 17.03 6.14 5.89
CA ASP A 67 17.31 7.49 6.32
C ASP A 67 16.01 8.30 6.52
N GLU A 68 15.08 8.24 5.57
CA GLU A 68 13.79 8.93 5.65
C GLU A 68 12.89 8.33 6.74
N LEU A 69 12.89 7.01 6.92
CA LEU A 69 12.13 6.35 7.98
C LEU A 69 12.64 6.72 9.37
N SER A 70 13.94 7.02 9.52
CA SER A 70 14.51 7.46 10.80
C SER A 70 13.89 8.78 11.31
N THR A 71 13.35 9.59 10.39
CA THR A 71 12.69 10.87 10.69
C THR A 71 11.30 10.69 11.31
N LEU A 72 10.72 9.49 11.21
CA LEU A 72 9.41 9.20 11.78
C LEU A 72 9.42 9.39 13.32
N PRO A 73 8.37 10.01 13.88
CA PRO A 73 8.28 10.23 15.32
C PRO A 73 8.05 8.93 16.09
N ASP A 74 7.30 7.99 15.50
CA ASP A 74 7.00 6.69 16.09
C ASP A 74 8.12 5.68 15.77
N LYS A 75 8.90 5.33 16.80
CA LYS A 75 10.02 4.40 16.68
C LYS A 75 9.59 2.95 16.50
N ASP A 76 8.43 2.57 17.03
CA ASP A 76 7.88 1.23 16.82
C ASP A 76 7.42 1.08 15.37
N LEU A 77 6.76 2.10 14.82
CA LEU A 77 6.39 2.14 13.40
C LEU A 77 7.63 2.08 12.50
N THR A 78 8.67 2.86 12.84
CA THR A 78 9.95 2.85 12.11
C THR A 78 10.52 1.43 12.08
N HIS A 79 10.56 0.76 13.23
CA HIS A 79 11.07 -0.61 13.35
C HIS A 79 10.26 -1.62 12.53
N VAL A 80 8.92 -1.50 12.52
CA VAL A 80 8.05 -2.33 11.68
C VAL A 80 8.33 -2.10 10.19
N LEU A 81 8.38 -0.84 9.74
CA LEU A 81 8.60 -0.50 8.34
C LEU A 81 9.99 -0.93 7.83
N VAL A 82 11.04 -0.73 8.63
CA VAL A 82 12.39 -1.21 8.31
C VAL A 82 12.42 -2.74 8.24
N SER A 83 11.75 -3.42 9.17
CA SER A 83 11.66 -4.90 9.16
C SER A 83 10.97 -5.40 7.89
N LEU A 84 9.90 -4.73 7.44
CA LEU A 84 9.20 -5.06 6.20
C LEU A 84 10.07 -4.86 4.96
N LEU A 85 10.86 -3.77 4.92
CA LEU A 85 11.77 -3.46 3.81
C LEU A 85 12.93 -4.46 3.72
N ASN A 86 13.39 -4.98 4.85
CA ASN A 86 14.51 -5.94 4.93
C ASN A 86 14.14 -7.39 4.60
N VAL A 87 12.85 -7.69 4.40
CA VAL A 87 12.43 -9.05 4.05
C VAL A 87 12.94 -9.41 2.64
N ASP A 88 13.83 -10.40 2.56
CA ASP A 88 14.30 -10.92 1.27
C ASP A 88 13.19 -11.70 0.56
N ARG A 89 12.51 -11.00 -0.35
CA ARG A 89 11.44 -11.55 -1.19
C ARG A 89 11.95 -11.97 -2.57
N SER A 90 13.26 -11.92 -2.84
CA SER A 90 13.85 -12.41 -4.10
C SER A 90 13.59 -13.91 -4.31
N SER A 91 13.44 -14.65 -3.22
CA SER A 91 13.09 -16.06 -3.18
C SER A 91 11.60 -16.34 -3.39
N ALA A 92 10.72 -15.31 -3.43
CA ALA A 92 9.27 -15.48 -3.54
C ALA A 92 8.86 -16.25 -4.82
N LYS A 93 9.60 -16.08 -5.92
CA LYS A 93 9.36 -16.72 -7.23
C LYS A 93 9.85 -18.17 -7.32
N LYS A 94 10.76 -18.62 -6.46
CA LYS A 94 11.09 -20.05 -6.35
C LYS A 94 9.97 -20.73 -5.58
N LYS A 95 9.56 -21.96 -5.96
CA LYS A 95 8.79 -22.82 -5.06
C LYS A 95 9.64 -22.95 -3.79
N ALA A 96 9.28 -22.20 -2.75
CA ALA A 96 9.87 -22.42 -1.45
C ALA A 96 9.43 -23.80 -1.03
N ASP A 97 10.36 -24.54 -0.43
CA ASP A 97 9.98 -25.77 0.23
C ASP A 97 8.92 -25.43 1.30
N LYS A 98 7.72 -25.98 1.13
CA LYS A 98 6.63 -25.80 2.10
C LYS A 98 7.06 -26.29 3.49
N MET A 99 7.98 -27.25 3.55
CA MET A 99 8.58 -27.73 4.79
C MET A 99 9.45 -26.65 5.42
N ALA A 100 10.37 -26.06 4.66
CA ALA A 100 11.22 -24.97 5.15
C ALA A 100 10.42 -23.76 5.65
N ALA A 101 9.33 -23.38 4.95
CA ALA A 101 8.47 -22.28 5.40
C ALA A 101 7.75 -22.60 6.73
N LYS A 102 7.35 -23.87 6.94
CA LYS A 102 6.75 -24.32 8.21
C LYS A 102 7.79 -24.35 9.33
N GLU A 103 8.96 -24.88 9.08
CA GLU A 103 10.07 -24.91 10.05
C GLU A 103 10.48 -23.49 10.46
N ARG A 104 10.61 -22.58 9.48
CA ARG A 104 10.86 -21.15 9.69
C ARG A 104 9.78 -20.52 10.57
N ALA A 105 8.51 -20.79 10.27
CA ALA A 105 7.38 -20.27 11.04
C ALA A 105 7.38 -20.76 12.48
N THR A 106 7.60 -22.06 12.70
CA THR A 106 7.67 -22.65 14.05
C THR A 106 8.86 -22.11 14.83
N LEU A 107 10.03 -21.96 14.19
CA LEU A 107 11.22 -21.41 14.82
C LEU A 107 10.99 -19.96 15.27
N LEU A 108 10.56 -19.08 14.37
CA LEU A 108 10.32 -17.67 14.71
C LEU A 108 9.24 -17.51 15.78
N PHE A 109 8.19 -18.32 15.74
CA PHE A 109 7.15 -18.31 16.76
C PHE A 109 7.68 -18.73 18.14
N ASN A 110 8.49 -19.78 18.20
CA ASN A 110 9.07 -20.29 19.45
C ASN A 110 10.12 -19.34 20.02
N ASP A 111 10.90 -18.70 19.16
CA ASP A 111 11.93 -17.71 19.53
C ASP A 111 11.30 -16.36 19.95
N GLY A 112 10.00 -16.17 19.71
CA GLY A 112 9.28 -14.93 20.02
C GLY A 112 9.53 -13.80 19.01
N ASP A 113 10.16 -14.09 17.86
CA ASP A 113 10.39 -13.12 16.79
C ASP A 113 9.14 -13.00 15.90
N ILE A 114 8.10 -12.40 16.49
CA ILE A 114 6.79 -12.22 15.86
C ILE A 114 6.86 -11.23 14.70
N LEU A 115 7.76 -10.24 14.75
CA LEU A 115 7.86 -9.24 13.71
C LEU A 115 8.37 -9.87 12.40
N SER A 116 9.47 -10.63 12.46
CA SER A 116 9.97 -11.36 11.29
C SER A 116 8.94 -12.36 10.77
N LEU A 117 8.24 -13.06 11.68
CA LEU A 117 7.18 -14.00 11.35
C LEU A 117 6.06 -13.35 10.51
N LEU A 118 5.57 -12.19 10.94
CA LEU A 118 4.47 -11.48 10.28
C LEU A 118 4.91 -10.74 9.01
N CYS A 119 6.17 -10.32 8.93
CA CYS A 119 6.70 -9.59 7.79
C CYS A 119 7.11 -10.52 6.64
N GLU A 120 7.35 -11.82 6.86
CA GLU A 120 7.74 -12.79 5.83
C GLU A 120 6.52 -13.49 5.20
N PRO A 121 6.12 -13.22 3.94
CA PRO A 121 4.84 -13.70 3.39
C PRO A 121 4.66 -15.21 3.37
N LYS A 122 5.72 -15.93 2.98
CA LYS A 122 5.69 -17.41 2.87
C LYS A 122 5.64 -18.06 4.24
N THR A 123 6.38 -17.47 5.19
CA THR A 123 6.44 -17.91 6.58
C THR A 123 5.11 -17.63 7.28
N LEU A 124 4.55 -16.43 7.09
CA LEU A 124 3.21 -16.05 7.53
C LEU A 124 2.13 -16.98 6.97
N ASP A 125 2.13 -17.25 5.67
CA ASP A 125 1.16 -18.18 5.05
C ASP A 125 1.24 -19.59 5.65
N ALA A 126 2.45 -20.08 5.92
CA ALA A 126 2.66 -21.36 6.59
C ALA A 126 2.16 -21.34 8.05
N PHE A 127 2.45 -20.26 8.78
CA PHE A 127 2.03 -20.04 10.16
C PHE A 127 0.49 -20.02 10.28
N LEU A 128 -0.17 -19.23 9.43
CA LEU A 128 -1.62 -19.08 9.43
C LEU A 128 -2.34 -20.40 9.15
N LYS A 129 -1.83 -21.19 8.20
CA LYS A 129 -2.36 -22.52 7.90
C LYS A 129 -2.19 -23.51 9.04
N LEU A 130 -1.09 -23.40 9.79
CA LEU A 130 -0.77 -24.30 10.89
C LEU A 130 -1.58 -23.97 12.15
N HIS A 131 -1.70 -22.69 12.49
CA HIS A 131 -2.23 -22.26 13.79
C HIS A 131 -3.67 -21.74 13.77
N ARG A 132 -4.25 -21.44 12.59
CA ARG A 132 -5.63 -20.92 12.45
C ARG A 132 -5.96 -19.77 13.41
N VAL A 133 -5.04 -18.83 13.55
CA VAL A 133 -5.16 -17.70 14.49
C VAL A 133 -6.00 -16.57 13.92
N ASN A 134 -6.67 -15.82 14.80
CA ASN A 134 -7.17 -14.50 14.45
C ASN A 134 -6.01 -13.51 14.53
N ILE A 135 -5.58 -12.98 13.39
CA ILE A 135 -4.43 -12.06 13.32
C ILE A 135 -4.63 -10.79 14.13
N GLY A 136 -5.84 -10.23 14.17
CA GLY A 136 -6.11 -9.02 14.93
C GLY A 136 -5.80 -9.21 16.41
N GLN A 137 -6.36 -10.27 17.00
CA GLN A 137 -6.12 -10.64 18.40
C GLN A 137 -4.67 -11.09 18.62
N PHE A 138 -4.09 -11.84 17.67
CA PHE A 138 -2.72 -12.32 17.78
C PHE A 138 -1.72 -11.16 17.87
N VAL A 139 -1.87 -10.13 17.03
CA VAL A 139 -1.03 -8.92 17.06
C VAL A 139 -1.26 -8.15 18.37
N GLU A 140 -2.51 -8.01 18.82
CA GLU A 140 -2.82 -7.32 20.08
C GLU A 140 -2.19 -8.00 21.30
N GLU A 141 -2.18 -9.33 21.34
CA GLU A 141 -1.59 -10.08 22.44
C GLU A 141 -0.06 -10.11 22.37
N LYS A 142 0.49 -10.49 21.20
CA LYS A 142 1.93 -10.78 21.02
C LYS A 142 2.78 -9.56 20.73
N CYS A 143 2.16 -8.47 20.26
CA CYS A 143 2.83 -7.20 19.99
C CYS A 143 2.24 -6.06 20.85
N SER A 144 1.70 -6.39 22.03
CA SER A 144 1.11 -5.43 22.99
C SER A 144 2.08 -4.34 23.44
N THR A 145 3.39 -4.56 23.34
CA THR A 145 4.42 -3.58 23.68
C THR A 145 4.63 -2.51 22.60
N LEU A 146 4.17 -2.75 21.36
CA LEU A 146 4.29 -1.78 20.27
C LEU A 146 3.21 -0.71 20.36
N SER A 147 3.49 0.47 19.80
CA SER A 147 2.51 1.51 19.59
C SER A 147 1.26 1.00 18.85
N LYS A 148 0.12 1.67 19.08
CA LYS A 148 -1.14 1.31 18.40
C LYS A 148 -1.03 1.43 16.88
N LEU A 149 -0.33 2.46 16.40
CA LEU A 149 -0.09 2.67 14.98
C LEU A 149 0.77 1.56 14.37
N ALA A 150 1.82 1.11 15.07
CA ALA A 150 2.64 -0.02 14.65
C ALA A 150 1.84 -1.34 14.61
N GLN A 151 1.00 -1.60 15.61
CA GLN A 151 0.12 -2.78 15.63
C GLN A 151 -0.89 -2.76 14.47
N ASP A 152 -1.52 -1.62 14.21
CA ASP A 152 -2.49 -1.49 13.12
C ASP A 152 -1.79 -1.62 11.75
N THR A 153 -0.58 -1.06 11.61
CA THR A 153 0.29 -1.27 10.44
C THR A 153 0.61 -2.74 10.20
N LEU A 154 0.94 -3.51 11.26
CA LEU A 154 1.18 -4.95 11.14
C LEU A 154 -0.05 -5.72 10.67
N LYS A 155 -1.24 -5.38 11.19
CA LYS A 155 -2.51 -5.98 10.74
C LYS A 155 -2.76 -5.68 9.26
N ASP A 156 -2.49 -4.46 8.84
CA ASP A 156 -2.62 -4.04 7.44
C ASP A 156 -1.60 -4.75 6.53
N CYS A 157 -0.38 -4.99 7.00
CA CYS A 157 0.63 -5.78 6.28
C CYS A 157 0.17 -7.22 6.05
N VAL A 158 -0.34 -7.86 7.09
CA VAL A 158 -0.86 -9.22 7.01
C VAL A 158 -2.06 -9.26 6.06
N LEU A 159 -2.99 -8.30 6.16
CA LEU A 159 -4.13 -8.21 5.26
C LEU A 159 -3.70 -8.01 3.79
N LEU A 160 -2.71 -7.16 3.52
CA LEU A 160 -2.21 -6.98 2.17
C LEU A 160 -1.59 -8.27 1.63
N ILE A 161 -0.87 -9.04 2.45
CA ILE A 161 -0.28 -10.32 2.04
C ILE A 161 -1.36 -11.36 1.74
N GLU A 162 -2.38 -11.47 2.58
CA GLU A 162 -3.44 -12.48 2.45
C GLU A 162 -4.49 -12.13 1.39
N ASN A 163 -4.94 -10.88 1.35
CA ASN A 163 -5.97 -10.39 0.45
C ASN A 163 -5.72 -8.91 0.09
N PRO A 164 -4.80 -8.64 -0.85
CA PRO A 164 -4.50 -7.28 -1.30
C PRO A 164 -5.73 -6.50 -1.77
N PRO A 165 -6.65 -7.09 -2.57
CA PRO A 165 -7.88 -6.39 -2.97
C PRO A 165 -8.71 -5.88 -1.79
N ARG A 166 -8.82 -6.68 -0.72
CA ARG A 166 -9.57 -6.32 0.49
C ARG A 166 -8.88 -5.23 1.31
N TYR A 167 -7.55 -5.24 1.37
CA TYR A 167 -6.79 -4.15 1.96
C TYR A 167 -7.11 -2.82 1.26
N PHE A 168 -6.95 -2.75 -0.06
CA PHE A 168 -7.22 -1.51 -0.81
C PHE A 168 -8.68 -1.08 -0.73
N ALA A 169 -9.63 -2.02 -0.66
CA ALA A 169 -11.03 -1.71 -0.43
C ALA A 169 -11.26 -1.01 0.91
N LYS A 170 -10.58 -1.45 1.98
CA LYS A 170 -10.65 -0.79 3.29
C LYS A 170 -9.99 0.59 3.28
N GLU A 171 -8.84 0.73 2.61
CA GLU A 171 -8.17 2.01 2.46
C GLU A 171 -9.05 3.02 1.73
N LEU A 172 -9.70 2.61 0.63
CA LEU A 172 -10.60 3.47 -0.14
C LEU A 172 -11.81 3.97 0.67
N ALA A 173 -12.27 3.23 1.68
CA ALA A 173 -13.43 3.62 2.48
C ALA A 173 -13.15 4.78 3.44
N LYS A 174 -11.87 4.99 3.80
CA LYS A 174 -11.40 6.07 4.69
C LYS A 174 -10.48 7.07 3.98
N ALA A 175 -10.31 6.93 2.67
CA ALA A 175 -9.39 7.73 1.86
C ALA A 175 -9.96 9.12 1.56
N ASP A 176 -9.08 10.10 1.53
CA ASP A 176 -9.33 11.40 0.91
C ASP A 176 -9.15 11.34 -0.62
N GLU A 177 -9.38 12.45 -1.30
CA GLU A 177 -9.29 12.56 -2.77
C GLU A 177 -7.92 12.12 -3.31
N GLN A 178 -6.83 12.52 -2.65
CA GLN A 178 -5.46 12.21 -3.08
C GLN A 178 -5.15 10.71 -2.93
N LYS A 179 -5.57 10.09 -1.82
CA LYS A 179 -5.39 8.66 -1.59
C LYS A 179 -6.30 7.83 -2.51
N ILE A 180 -7.53 8.28 -2.79
CA ILE A 180 -8.40 7.66 -3.79
C ILE A 180 -7.70 7.68 -5.15
N LEU A 181 -7.24 8.84 -5.61
CA LEU A 181 -6.55 8.98 -6.89
C LEU A 181 -5.36 8.01 -6.98
N ARG A 182 -4.53 7.99 -5.94
CA ARG A 182 -3.34 7.13 -5.90
C ARG A 182 -3.71 5.65 -6.03
N ILE A 183 -4.67 5.19 -5.24
CA ILE A 183 -5.07 3.78 -5.25
C ILE A 183 -5.70 3.44 -6.61
N ILE A 184 -6.58 4.27 -7.15
CA ILE A 184 -7.24 4.00 -8.45
C ILE A 184 -6.20 3.92 -9.57
N VAL A 185 -5.28 4.90 -9.68
CA VAL A 185 -4.24 4.91 -10.71
C VAL A 185 -3.30 3.72 -10.55
N SER A 186 -2.74 3.50 -9.36
CA SER A 186 -1.75 2.45 -9.13
C SER A 186 -2.30 1.02 -9.23
N ARG A 187 -3.61 0.81 -9.03
CA ARG A 187 -4.26 -0.52 -9.06
C ARG A 187 -5.09 -0.78 -10.31
N SER A 188 -5.31 0.23 -11.16
CA SER A 188 -6.13 0.17 -12.37
C SER A 188 -5.80 -1.03 -13.27
N GLU A 189 -4.51 -1.30 -13.47
CA GLU A 189 -3.99 -2.38 -14.34
C GLU A 189 -3.59 -3.65 -13.57
N ILE A 190 -3.84 -3.72 -12.25
CA ILE A 190 -3.40 -4.85 -11.40
C ILE A 190 -4.60 -5.66 -10.93
N ASP A 191 -5.48 -5.05 -10.13
CA ASP A 191 -6.56 -5.77 -9.45
C ASP A 191 -7.77 -4.90 -9.09
N LEU A 192 -7.91 -3.71 -9.70
CA LEU A 192 -9.02 -2.80 -9.42
C LEU A 192 -10.41 -3.46 -9.55
N TYR A 193 -10.56 -4.41 -10.48
CA TYR A 193 -11.78 -5.22 -10.58
C TYR A 193 -12.09 -6.00 -9.30
N TYR A 194 -11.09 -6.63 -8.68
CA TYR A 194 -11.26 -7.39 -7.45
C TYR A 194 -11.44 -6.46 -6.24
N ILE A 195 -10.76 -5.30 -6.23
CA ILE A 195 -10.96 -4.27 -5.21
C ILE A 195 -12.43 -3.81 -5.19
N LYS A 196 -13.02 -3.57 -6.37
CA LYS A 196 -14.45 -3.21 -6.47
C LYS A 196 -15.37 -4.28 -5.89
N LYS A 197 -15.06 -5.55 -6.10
CA LYS A 197 -15.84 -6.67 -5.53
C LYS A 197 -15.73 -6.74 -4.01
N GLU A 198 -14.51 -6.64 -3.47
CA GLU A 198 -14.27 -6.62 -2.02
C GLU A 198 -14.94 -5.40 -1.38
N PHE A 199 -14.87 -4.23 -2.01
CA PHE A 199 -15.53 -3.01 -1.54
C PHE A 199 -17.04 -3.20 -1.43
N LEU A 200 -17.67 -3.70 -2.50
CA LEU A 200 -19.10 -4.00 -2.51
C LEU A 200 -19.47 -5.02 -1.43
N SER A 201 -18.66 -6.07 -1.26
CA SER A 201 -18.89 -7.10 -0.25
C SER A 201 -18.76 -6.59 1.19
N LEU A 202 -17.85 -5.64 1.44
CA LEU A 202 -17.59 -5.10 2.77
C LEU A 202 -18.60 -4.03 3.18
N TYR A 203 -18.98 -3.15 2.25
CA TYR A 203 -19.70 -1.92 2.55
C TYR A 203 -21.12 -1.88 1.97
N SER A 204 -21.50 -2.86 1.15
CA SER A 204 -22.79 -2.89 0.44
C SER A 204 -23.05 -1.62 -0.38
N LYS A 205 -21.97 -0.97 -0.86
CA LYS A 205 -21.95 0.26 -1.67
C LYS A 205 -21.02 0.08 -2.85
N GLN A 206 -21.28 0.77 -3.94
CA GLN A 206 -20.39 0.72 -5.07
C GLN A 206 -19.19 1.64 -4.83
N LEU A 207 -18.02 1.23 -5.30
CA LEU A 207 -16.83 2.08 -5.22
C LEU A 207 -17.04 3.40 -5.98
N HIS A 208 -17.83 3.41 -7.06
CA HIS A 208 -18.11 4.63 -7.81
C HIS A 208 -18.89 5.66 -6.97
N ASP A 209 -19.77 5.24 -6.05
CA ASP A 209 -20.50 6.16 -5.17
C ASP A 209 -19.53 6.98 -4.29
N VAL A 210 -18.43 6.34 -3.87
CA VAL A 210 -17.37 7.00 -3.09
C VAL A 210 -16.59 7.96 -3.98
N ILE A 211 -16.24 7.54 -5.19
CA ILE A 211 -15.50 8.38 -6.14
C ILE A 211 -16.33 9.61 -6.52
N ASP A 212 -17.59 9.45 -6.90
CA ASP A 212 -18.46 10.55 -7.34
C ASP A 212 -18.70 11.59 -6.24
N LYS A 213 -18.70 11.15 -4.96
CA LYS A 213 -18.82 12.06 -3.82
C LYS A 213 -17.59 12.94 -3.64
N HIS A 214 -16.39 12.43 -3.91
CA HIS A 214 -15.13 13.15 -3.72
C HIS A 214 -14.67 13.88 -5.00
N CYS A 215 -15.04 13.36 -6.17
CA CYS A 215 -14.76 13.92 -7.48
C CYS A 215 -16.07 14.13 -8.24
N PRO A 216 -16.89 15.14 -7.88
CA PRO A 216 -18.13 15.41 -8.60
C PRO A 216 -17.84 15.66 -10.08
N MET A 217 -18.58 14.97 -10.96
CA MET A 217 -18.44 15.00 -12.43
C MET A 217 -18.64 16.36 -13.11
N THR A 218 -18.65 17.48 -12.37
CA THR A 218 -18.53 18.84 -12.93
C THR A 218 -17.21 19.12 -13.67
N MET A 219 -16.33 18.12 -13.78
CA MET A 219 -14.97 18.22 -14.34
C MET A 219 -14.84 17.88 -15.83
N LEU A 220 -15.97 17.79 -16.55
CA LEU A 220 -16.01 17.65 -18.01
C LEU A 220 -16.55 18.90 -18.73
N ASN A 221 -16.67 20.04 -18.04
CA ASN A 221 -16.89 21.32 -18.71
C ASN A 221 -15.53 21.93 -19.07
N CYS A 222 -14.89 21.37 -20.10
CA CYS A 222 -14.12 22.19 -21.04
C CYS A 222 -15.10 22.92 -21.96
#